data_AF-Q9BJY9-F1
#
_entry.id   AF-Q9BJY9-F1
#
_cell.length_a   1.000
_cell.length_b   1.000
_cell.length_c   1.000
_cell.angle_alpha   90.00
_cell.angle_beta   90.00
_cell.angle_gamma   90.00
#
_symmetry.space_group_name_H-M   'P 1'
#
loop_
_entity.id
_entity.type
_entity.pdbx_description
1 polymer ?
#
loop_
_entity_poly.entity_id
_entity_poly.type
_entity_poly.pdbx_seq_one_letter_code
_entity_poly.pdbx_strand_id
1 'polypeptide(L)'
;FYTVTDTNHIQQQKQIVLNARSKGLGVFVTEYGDADVNLPAPLNPSSMKDFWKFMDQNKLSYAKWSLSNKDEVFSLVKPYCTPAQAMQEYCLSDSGKLLRDFMKTQNNGITGCTRAV
;
A
#
# COMPACT_ATOMS: atom_id res chain seq x y z
N PHE A 1 8.95 -1.25 3.46
CA PHE A 1 7.90 -2.30 3.38
C PHE A 1 7.57 -2.57 1.92
N TYR A 2 8.19 -3.59 1.34
CA TYR A 2 7.83 -4.08 0.01
C TYR A 2 7.56 -5.58 0.15
N THR A 3 6.57 -6.10 -0.56
CA THR A 3 6.20 -7.53 -0.52
C THR A 3 7.18 -8.39 -1.32
N VAL A 4 8.48 -8.18 -1.08
CA VAL A 4 9.57 -8.97 -1.67
C VAL A 4 9.48 -10.42 -1.20
N THR A 5 9.93 -11.34 -2.04
CA THR A 5 9.98 -12.77 -1.73
C THR A 5 10.85 -13.13 -0.53
N ASP A 6 11.87 -12.32 -0.21
CA ASP A 6 12.69 -12.49 0.98
C ASP A 6 11.91 -12.19 2.27
N THR A 7 11.43 -13.25 2.91
CA THR A 7 10.69 -13.16 4.17
C THR A 7 11.55 -12.65 5.32
N ASN A 8 12.87 -12.83 5.30
CA ASN A 8 13.76 -12.31 6.35
C ASN A 8 13.82 -10.78 6.30
N HIS A 9 13.93 -10.20 5.11
CA HIS A 9 13.87 -8.75 4.92
C HIS A 9 12.58 -8.16 5.51
N ILE A 10 11.45 -8.81 5.24
CA ILE A 10 10.14 -8.42 5.77
C ILE A 10 10.10 -8.45 7.31
N GLN A 11 10.59 -9.53 7.93
CA GLN A 11 10.58 -9.64 9.39
C GLN A 11 11.55 -8.65 10.06
N GLN A 12 12.72 -8.40 9.46
CA GLN A 12 13.67 -7.41 9.96
C GLN A 12 13.06 -6.00 9.96
N GLN A 13 12.34 -5.60 8.91
CA GLN A 13 11.63 -4.31 8.88
C GLN A 13 10.58 -4.21 9.99
N LYS A 14 9.78 -5.26 10.21
CA LYS A 14 8.80 -5.30 11.32
C LYS A 14 9.49 -5.17 12.68
N GLN A 15 10.61 -5.87 12.89
CA GLN A 15 11.34 -5.82 14.16
C GLN A 15 11.94 -4.43 14.43
N ILE A 16 12.47 -3.74 13.42
CA ILE A 16 12.97 -2.37 13.55
C ILE A 16 11.86 -1.43 14.02
N VAL A 17 10.66 -1.55 13.44
CA VAL A 17 9.49 -0.78 13.88
C VAL A 17 9.13 -1.09 15.33
N LEU A 18 9.04 -2.36 15.71
CA LEU A 18 8.73 -2.76 17.09
C LEU A 18 9.76 -2.22 18.09
N ASN A 19 11.04 -2.24 17.73
CA ASN A 19 12.14 -1.71 18.56
C ASN A 19 12.09 -0.19 18.72
N ALA A 20 11.72 0.55 17.67
CA ALA A 20 11.55 2.01 17.76
C ALA A 20 10.35 2.35 18.67
N ARG A 21 9.23 1.66 18.48
CA ARG A 21 8.01 1.86 19.28
C ARG A 21 8.22 1.49 20.75
N SER A 22 8.94 0.41 21.06
CA SER A 22 9.22 0.02 22.45
C SER A 22 10.06 1.06 23.20
N LYS A 23 10.76 1.94 22.47
CA LYS A 23 11.51 3.09 22.99
C LYS A 23 10.71 4.40 22.97
N GLY A 24 9.40 4.36 22.67
CA GLY A 24 8.54 5.53 22.66
C GLY A 24 8.65 6.39 21.40
N LEU A 25 9.30 5.92 20.33
CA LEU A 25 9.43 6.67 19.09
C LEU A 25 8.19 6.49 18.20
N GLY A 26 7.72 7.59 17.62
CA GLY A 26 6.72 7.59 16.57
C GLY A 26 7.30 7.04 15.27
N VAL A 27 6.52 6.23 14.55
CA VAL A 27 6.92 5.64 13.27
C VAL A 27 5.84 5.91 12.24
N PHE A 28 6.24 6.40 11.07
CA PHE A 28 5.40 6.59 9.90
C PHE A 28 6.02 5.79 8.74
N VAL A 29 5.23 4.95 8.08
CA VAL A 29 5.66 4.22 6.87
C VAL A 29 5.44 5.12 5.66
N THR A 30 6.40 5.97 5.36
CA THR A 30 6.25 6.99 4.31
C THR A 30 6.10 6.38 2.92
N GLU A 31 6.49 5.11 2.76
CA GLU A 31 6.37 4.38 1.51
C GLU A 31 6.25 2.87 1.75
N TYR A 32 5.37 2.24 0.97
CA TYR A 32 5.33 0.79 0.81
C TYR A 32 4.87 0.36 -0.59
N GLY A 33 5.19 -0.86 -0.99
CA GLY A 33 4.75 -1.49 -2.24
C GLY A 33 4.16 -2.88 -2.04
N ASP A 34 3.37 -3.32 -3.02
CA ASP A 34 2.52 -4.52 -3.01
C ASP A 34 2.93 -5.57 -4.07
N ALA A 35 4.10 -5.39 -4.68
CA ALA A 35 4.77 -6.36 -5.54
C ALA A 35 6.22 -6.60 -5.09
N ASP A 36 6.84 -7.66 -5.62
CA ASP A 36 8.29 -7.84 -5.52
C ASP A 36 9.01 -6.69 -6.24
N VAL A 37 10.27 -6.42 -5.88
CA VAL A 37 11.13 -5.46 -6.57
C VAL A 37 11.93 -6.11 -7.70
N ASN A 38 12.05 -7.44 -7.68
CA ASN A 38 12.74 -8.22 -8.71
C ASN A 38 11.77 -8.63 -9.82
N LEU A 39 12.25 -8.70 -11.05
CA LEU A 39 11.45 -9.12 -12.20
C LEU A 39 11.41 -10.65 -12.36
N PRO A 40 10.27 -11.24 -12.76
CA PRO A 40 8.96 -10.58 -12.88
C PRO A 40 8.47 -10.21 -11.48
N ALA A 41 7.91 -9.00 -11.33
CA ALA A 41 7.49 -8.42 -10.06
C ALA A 41 5.98 -8.59 -9.85
N PRO A 42 5.47 -9.80 -9.52
CA PRO A 42 4.04 -10.00 -9.36
C PRO A 42 3.54 -9.28 -8.11
N LEU A 43 2.28 -8.85 -8.16
CA LEU A 43 1.56 -8.45 -6.96
C LEU A 43 1.51 -9.61 -5.95
N ASN A 44 1.63 -9.28 -4.67
CA ASN A 44 1.51 -10.24 -3.57
C ASN A 44 0.46 -9.78 -2.55
N PRO A 45 -0.85 -9.95 -2.87
CA PRO A 45 -1.94 -9.51 -2.01
C PRO A 45 -1.94 -10.18 -0.64
N SER A 46 -1.43 -11.42 -0.52
CA SER A 46 -1.37 -12.12 0.76
C SER A 46 -0.38 -11.44 1.70
N SER A 47 0.85 -11.18 1.24
CA SER A 47 1.86 -10.46 2.01
C SER A 47 1.39 -9.05 2.36
N MET A 48 0.71 -8.37 1.42
CA MET A 48 0.17 -7.04 1.67
C MET A 48 -0.89 -7.02 2.77
N LYS A 49 -1.79 -8.01 2.83
CA LYS A 49 -2.76 -8.15 3.94
C LYS A 49 -2.06 -8.31 5.30
N ASP A 50 -1.00 -9.10 5.37
CA ASP A 50 -0.23 -9.27 6.60
C ASP A 50 0.51 -7.98 7.01
N PHE A 51 0.97 -7.21 6.04
CA PHE A 51 1.60 -5.92 6.29
C PHE A 51 0.61 -4.87 6.78
N TRP A 52 -0.55 -4.73 6.12
CA TRP A 52 -1.59 -3.83 6.58
C TRP A 52 -2.05 -4.17 7.99
N LYS A 53 -2.33 -5.44 8.27
CA LYS A 53 -2.67 -5.90 9.62
C LYS A 53 -1.59 -5.51 10.64
N PHE A 54 -0.31 -5.70 10.31
CA PHE A 54 0.79 -5.27 11.17
C PHE A 54 0.77 -3.75 11.41
N MET A 55 0.64 -2.94 10.34
CA MET A 55 0.65 -1.48 10.45
C MET A 55 -0.55 -0.96 11.26
N ASP A 56 -1.75 -1.48 11.02
CA ASP A 56 -2.97 -1.10 11.72
C ASP A 56 -2.91 -1.47 13.21
N GLN A 57 -2.49 -2.70 13.54
CA GLN A 57 -2.30 -3.16 14.92
C GLN A 57 -1.29 -2.31 15.70
N ASN A 58 -0.29 -1.78 15.00
CA ASN A 58 0.75 -0.93 15.57
C ASN A 58 0.43 0.57 15.46
N LYS A 59 -0.77 0.94 15.00
CA LYS A 59 -1.23 2.33 14.83
C LYS A 59 -0.27 3.17 13.98
N LEU A 60 0.25 2.60 12.90
CA LEU A 60 1.16 3.27 11.99
C LEU A 60 0.37 3.94 10.87
N SER A 61 0.71 5.18 10.55
CA SER A 61 0.29 5.79 9.29
C SER A 61 1.18 5.30 8.15
N TYR A 62 0.61 5.16 6.95
CA TYR A 62 1.31 4.64 5.77
C TYR A 62 0.85 5.30 4.46
N ALA A 63 1.76 5.38 3.49
CA ALA A 63 1.46 5.85 2.13
C ALA A 63 1.95 4.86 1.06
N LYS A 64 1.06 4.51 0.12
CA LYS A 64 1.32 3.55 -0.97
C LYS A 64 2.08 4.22 -2.11
N TRP A 65 3.14 3.58 -2.57
CA TRP A 65 3.76 3.85 -3.87
C TRP A 65 2.97 3.17 -5.01
N SER A 66 2.46 3.85 -6.04
CA SER A 66 2.32 5.30 -6.19
C SER A 66 1.13 5.70 -7.06
N LEU A 67 0.64 6.92 -6.88
CA LEU A 67 -0.29 7.55 -7.82
C LEU A 67 0.45 7.93 -9.11
N SER A 68 0.52 6.96 -10.03
CA SER A 68 1.21 7.04 -11.30
C SER A 68 0.44 6.26 -12.36
N ASN A 69 0.64 6.60 -13.63
CA ASN A 69 0.23 5.82 -14.79
C ASN A 69 1.44 5.25 -15.56
N LYS A 70 2.63 5.19 -14.94
CA LYS A 70 3.77 4.49 -15.54
C LYS A 70 3.40 3.03 -15.77
N ASP A 71 3.86 2.44 -16.87
CA ASP A 71 3.67 1.02 -17.17
C ASP A 71 4.55 0.14 -16.28
N GLU A 72 4.14 -0.01 -15.03
CA GLU A 72 4.78 -0.81 -13.99
C GLU A 72 3.74 -1.35 -13.00
N VAL A 73 4.11 -2.41 -12.28
CA VAL A 73 3.19 -3.11 -11.37
C VAL A 73 2.70 -2.25 -10.20
N PHE A 74 3.48 -1.26 -9.75
CA PHE A 74 3.18 -0.44 -8.58
C PHE A 74 2.25 0.75 -8.84
N SER A 75 2.06 1.11 -10.11
CA SER A 75 1.21 2.24 -10.52
C SER A 75 -0.24 1.96 -10.16
N LEU A 76 -0.92 2.90 -9.51
CA LEU A 76 -2.35 2.76 -9.18
C LEU A 76 -3.28 2.96 -10.41
N VAL A 77 -2.78 3.62 -11.47
CA VAL A 77 -3.56 3.97 -12.67
C VAL A 77 -2.98 3.27 -13.89
N LYS A 78 -3.84 2.86 -14.83
CA LYS A 78 -3.41 2.21 -16.08
C LYS A 78 -2.71 3.21 -17.02
N PRO A 79 -1.74 2.77 -17.84
CA PRO A 79 -0.90 3.68 -18.63
C PRO A 79 -1.62 4.55 -19.66
N TYR A 80 -2.72 4.07 -20.21
CA TYR A 80 -3.50 4.79 -21.21
C TYR A 80 -4.51 5.79 -20.62
N CYS A 81 -4.62 5.87 -19.29
CA CYS A 81 -5.57 6.78 -18.64
C CYS A 81 -4.95 8.15 -18.36
N THR A 82 -5.78 9.17 -18.48
CA THR A 82 -5.43 10.57 -18.17
C THR A 82 -5.64 10.87 -16.68
N PRO A 83 -5.04 11.95 -16.14
CA PRO A 83 -5.27 12.37 -14.76
C PRO A 83 -6.76 12.58 -14.40
N ALA A 84 -7.55 13.11 -15.35
CA ALA A 84 -8.99 13.31 -15.16
C ALA A 84 -9.77 11.98 -15.01
N GLN A 85 -9.22 10.87 -15.50
CA GLN A 85 -9.82 9.55 -15.44
C GLN A 85 -9.27 8.69 -14.29
N ALA A 86 -8.33 9.19 -13.48
CA ALA A 86 -7.63 8.40 -12.45
C ALA A 86 -8.56 7.74 -11.41
N MET A 87 -9.76 8.29 -11.22
CA MET A 87 -10.77 7.76 -10.30
C MET A 87 -11.75 6.77 -10.94
N GLN A 88 -11.72 6.62 -12.26
CA GLN A 88 -12.61 5.72 -12.99
C GLN A 88 -12.20 4.27 -12.76
N GLU A 89 -13.17 3.40 -12.49
CA GLU A 89 -12.91 1.99 -12.17
C GLU A 89 -12.14 1.26 -13.28
N TYR A 90 -12.43 1.57 -14.55
CA TYR A 90 -11.71 1.01 -15.69
C TYR A 90 -10.26 1.49 -15.79
N CYS A 91 -9.91 2.61 -15.13
CA CYS A 91 -8.56 3.17 -15.10
C CYS A 91 -7.70 2.70 -13.93
N LEU A 92 -8.26 1.97 -12.95
CA LEU A 92 -7.47 1.41 -11.87
C LEU A 92 -6.68 0.19 -12.35
N SER A 93 -5.40 0.16 -12.05
CA SER A 93 -4.57 -1.04 -12.19
C SER A 93 -4.98 -2.10 -11.15
N ASP A 94 -4.38 -3.28 -11.18
CA ASP A 94 -4.64 -4.28 -10.15
C ASP A 94 -4.08 -3.87 -8.78
N SER A 95 -2.95 -3.15 -8.73
CA SER A 95 -2.47 -2.48 -7.51
C SER A 95 -3.44 -1.40 -7.03
N GLY A 96 -3.98 -0.61 -7.96
CA GLY A 96 -4.98 0.42 -7.71
C GLY A 96 -6.26 -0.14 -7.07
N LYS A 97 -6.78 -1.23 -7.63
CA LYS A 97 -7.96 -1.93 -7.08
C LYS A 97 -7.67 -2.51 -5.70
N LEU A 98 -6.52 -3.17 -5.54
CA LEU A 98 -6.10 -3.75 -4.25
C LEU A 98 -6.05 -2.69 -3.15
N LEU A 99 -5.44 -1.53 -3.42
CA LEU A 99 -5.41 -0.41 -2.48
C LEU A 99 -6.81 0.16 -2.22
N ARG A 100 -7.59 0.43 -3.27
CA ARG A 100 -8.93 1.01 -3.16
C ARG A 100 -9.83 0.16 -2.27
N ASP A 101 -9.84 -1.14 -2.51
CA ASP A 101 -10.71 -2.06 -1.78
C ASP A 101 -10.30 -2.17 -0.33
N PHE A 102 -8.99 -2.20 -0.03
CA PHE A 102 -8.50 -2.14 1.35
C PHE A 102 -8.85 -0.81 2.04
N MET A 103 -8.66 0.33 1.39
CA MET A 103 -8.94 1.64 1.97
C MET A 103 -10.43 1.83 2.29
N LYS A 104 -11.33 1.23 1.50
CA LYS A 104 -12.78 1.22 1.79
C LYS A 104 -13.16 0.43 3.04
N THR A 105 -12.32 -0.49 3.53
CA THR A 105 -12.59 -1.22 4.78
C THR A 105 -12.04 -0.51 6.01
N GLN A 106 -11.25 0.56 5.83
CA GLN A 106 -10.63 1.26 6.94
C GLN A 106 -11.60 2.22 7.63
N ASN A 107 -11.63 2.17 8.96
CA ASN A 107 -12.37 3.14 9.77
C ASN A 107 -11.41 4.21 10.30
N ASN A 108 -11.09 5.17 9.44
CA ASN A 108 -10.08 6.20 9.72
C ASN A 108 -10.60 7.37 10.57
N GLY A 109 -11.78 7.24 11.20
CA GLY A 109 -12.39 8.32 11.99
C GLY A 109 -12.86 9.52 11.16
N ILE A 110 -12.83 9.43 9.82
CA ILE A 110 -13.34 10.45 8.91
C ILE A 110 -14.75 10.06 8.50
N THR A 111 -15.75 10.76 9.05
CA THR A 111 -17.13 10.67 8.58
C THR A 111 -17.28 11.62 7.39
N GLY A 112 -17.60 11.10 6.19
CA GLY A 112 -17.95 11.96 5.04
C GLY A 112 -17.13 11.84 3.77
N CYS A 113 -16.29 10.80 3.59
CA CYS A 113 -15.75 10.48 2.25
C CYS A 113 -16.84 9.80 1.38
N THR A 114 -17.95 10.51 1.17
CA THR A 114 -18.96 10.15 0.17
C THR A 114 -18.41 10.46 -1.21
N ARG A 115 -18.62 9.53 -2.16
CA ARG A 115 -18.26 9.64 -3.58
C ARG A 115 -18.31 11.11 -4.05
N ALA A 116 -17.19 11.63 -4.55
CA ALA A 116 -17.25 12.74 -5.50
C ALA A 116 -18.09 12.24 -6.68
N VAL A 117 -19.29 12.82 -6.81
CA VAL A 117 -20.24 12.55 -7.89
C VAL A 117 -19.72 13.16 -9.18
#